data_AF-A0A519ZD40-F1
#
_entry.id   AF-A0A519ZD40-F1
#
_cell.length_a   1.000
_cell.length_b   1.000
_cell.length_c   1.000
_cell.angle_alpha   90.00
_cell.angle_beta   90.00
_cell.angle_gamma   90.00
#
_symmetry.space_group_name_H-M   'P 1'
#
loop_
_entity.id
_entity.type
_entity.pdbx_description
1 polymer ?
#
loop_
_entity_poly.entity_id
_entity_poly.type
_entity_poly.pdbx_seq_one_letter_code
_entity_poly.pdbx_strand_id
1 'polypeptide(L)'
;MRVEDLLHPPHPLERLHQRQVQQLQELPAGERAPQAQLLRIGNAAYCYHQLAQDRLTEAEFAHWLGGLPLRMQQAMATAGFEAARSSWAFRRHVLE
;
A
#
# COMPACT_ATOMS: atom_id res chain seq x y z
N MET A 1 3.32 16.02 21.05
CA MET A 1 2.95 15.07 20.00
C MET A 1 3.58 13.74 20.35
N ARG A 2 2.81 12.65 20.39
CA ARG A 2 3.37 11.33 20.68
C ARG A 2 4.05 10.78 19.43
N VAL A 3 4.99 9.86 19.60
CA VAL A 3 5.80 9.34 18.48
C VAL A 3 4.94 8.51 17.53
N GLU A 4 3.94 7.84 18.06
CA GLU A 4 2.95 7.03 17.34
C GLU A 4 2.16 7.90 16.37
N ASP A 5 1.86 9.15 16.75
CA ASP A 5 1.13 10.11 15.92
C ASP A 5 1.94 10.53 14.67
N LEU A 6 3.25 10.27 14.62
CA LEU A 6 4.12 10.54 13.46
C LEU A 6 4.06 9.47 12.37
N LEU A 7 3.52 8.29 12.67
CA LEU A 7 3.52 7.12 11.79
C LEU A 7 2.13 6.89 11.17
N HIS A 8 1.66 7.85 10.38
CA HIS A 8 0.42 7.71 9.62
C HIS A 8 0.65 7.80 8.09
N PRO A 9 0.45 6.72 7.31
CA PRO A 9 -0.11 5.43 7.74
C PRO A 9 0.89 4.59 8.57
N PRO A 10 0.40 3.78 9.53
CA PRO A 10 1.24 2.85 10.28
C PRO A 10 1.62 1.66 9.40
N HIS A 11 2.63 0.90 9.83
CA HIS A 11 2.92 -0.39 9.19
C HIS A 11 1.77 -1.37 9.51
N PRO A 12 1.24 -2.12 8.53
CA PRO A 12 0.07 -2.98 8.75
C PRO A 12 0.34 -4.18 9.66
N LEU A 13 1.59 -4.63 9.73
CA LEU A 13 2.04 -5.63 10.70
C LEU A 13 2.39 -4.98 12.04
N GLU A 14 1.61 -5.29 13.08
CA GLU A 14 1.73 -4.73 14.43
C GLU A 14 3.15 -4.81 15.01
N ARG A 15 3.80 -5.98 14.89
CA ARG A 15 5.19 -6.18 15.36
C ARG A 15 6.16 -5.18 14.73
N LEU A 16 5.99 -4.86 13.45
CA LEU A 16 6.86 -3.92 12.75
C LEU A 16 6.50 -2.47 13.10
N HIS A 17 5.22 -2.16 13.28
CA HIS A 17 4.80 -0.87 13.78
C HIS A 17 5.39 -0.56 15.16
N GLN A 18 5.29 -1.49 16.11
CA GLN A 18 5.86 -1.34 17.45
C GLN A 18 7.38 -1.11 17.40
N ARG A 19 8.09 -1.82 16.52
CA ARG A 19 9.53 -1.63 16.32
C ARG A 19 9.86 -0.25 15.77
N GLN A 20 9.08 0.27 14.82
CA GLN A 20 9.24 1.63 14.29
C GLN A 20 9.03 2.69 15.37
N VAL A 21 8.02 2.50 16.22
CA VAL A 21 7.76 3.39 17.37
C VAL A 21 8.95 3.41 18.33
N GLN A 22 9.46 2.24 18.71
CA GLN A 22 10.65 2.13 19.59
C GLN A 22 11.86 2.83 18.98
N GLN A 23 12.16 2.58 17.70
CA GLN A 23 13.27 3.23 16.99
C GLN A 23 13.14 4.77 17.01
N LEU A 24 11.94 5.29 16.79
CA LEU A 24 11.71 6.74 16.82
C LEU A 24 11.81 7.31 18.25
N GLN A 25 11.46 6.56 19.28
CA GLN A 25 11.59 6.99 20.68
C GLN A 25 13.07 7.12 21.09
N GLU A 26 13.94 6.27 20.56
CA GLU A 26 15.40 6.28 20.80
C GLU A 26 16.11 7.44 20.10
N LEU A 27 15.52 8.02 19.05
CA LEU A 27 16.13 9.13 18.31
C LEU A 27 16.02 10.48 19.04
N PRO A 28 16.99 11.40 18.82
CA PRO A 28 16.88 12.79 19.22
C PRO A 28 15.63 13.45 18.63
N ALA A 29 14.99 14.35 19.38
CA ALA A 29 13.70 14.94 18.99
C ALA A 29 13.70 15.57 17.58
N GLY A 30 14.80 16.20 17.17
CA GLY A 30 14.95 16.81 15.84
C GLY A 30 15.03 15.81 14.68
N GLU A 31 15.38 14.55 14.95
CA GLU A 31 15.55 13.51 13.93
C GLU A 31 14.30 12.64 13.75
N ARG A 32 13.38 12.66 14.72
CA ARG A 32 12.18 11.82 14.72
C ARG A 32 11.27 12.09 13.53
N ALA A 33 11.01 13.36 13.22
CA ALA A 33 10.08 13.73 12.15
C ALA A 33 10.61 13.36 10.75
N PRO A 34 11.88 13.66 10.39
CA PRO A 34 12.47 13.17 9.15
C PRO A 34 12.46 11.64 9.04
N GLN A 35 12.84 10.93 10.11
CA GLN A 35 12.83 9.46 10.10
C GLN A 35 11.41 8.91 9.93
N ALA A 36 10.43 9.46 10.64
CA ALA A 36 9.03 9.05 10.52
C ALA A 36 8.46 9.29 9.12
N GLN A 37 8.91 10.33 8.41
CA GLN A 37 8.51 10.54 7.01
C GLN A 37 8.96 9.39 6.11
N LEU A 38 10.22 8.94 6.23
CA LEU A 38 10.73 7.82 5.45
C LEU A 38 9.96 6.53 5.78
N LEU A 39 9.70 6.29 7.06
CA LEU A 39 8.91 5.14 7.51
C LEU A 39 7.49 5.14 6.95
N ARG A 40 6.79 6.29 6.96
CA ARG A 40 5.44 6.41 6.39
C ARG A 40 5.40 6.09 4.90
N ILE A 41 6.39 6.55 4.14
CA ILE A 41 6.51 6.22 2.70
C ILE A 41 6.69 4.71 2.52
N GLY A 42 7.59 4.10 3.31
CA GLY A 42 7.80 2.66 3.31
C GLY A 42 6.56 1.86 3.69
N ASN A 43 5.81 2.31 4.69
CA ASN A 43 4.58 1.67 5.14
C ASN A 43 3.50 1.71 4.06
N ALA A 44 3.30 2.88 3.43
CA ALA A 44 2.37 3.00 2.31
C ALA A 44 2.77 2.10 1.13
N ALA A 45 4.05 2.09 0.77
CA ALA A 45 4.57 1.23 -0.29
C ALA A 45 4.37 -0.26 0.04
N TYR A 46 4.61 -0.66 1.29
CA TYR A 46 4.37 -2.03 1.74
C TYR A 46 2.91 -2.43 1.57
N CYS A 47 1.96 -1.58 1.99
CA CYS A 47 0.53 -1.85 1.79
C CYS A 47 0.20 -2.09 0.32
N TYR A 48 0.60 -1.19 -0.58
CA TYR A 48 0.27 -1.32 -2.00
C TYR A 48 0.97 -2.48 -2.72
N HIS A 49 2.17 -2.85 -2.28
CA HIS A 49 2.95 -3.87 -2.99
C HIS A 49 2.80 -5.26 -2.40
N GLN A 50 2.68 -5.38 -1.08
CA GLN A 50 2.68 -6.67 -0.38
C GLN A 50 1.25 -7.10 -0.03
N LEU A 51 0.45 -6.23 0.60
CA LEU A 51 -0.92 -6.63 0.98
C LEU A 51 -1.84 -6.82 -0.23
N ALA A 52 -1.62 -6.06 -1.31
CA ALA A 52 -2.38 -6.27 -2.52
C ALA A 52 -2.12 -7.65 -3.11
N GLN A 53 -0.90 -8.19 -2.99
CA GLN A 53 -0.46 -9.37 -3.73
C GLN A 53 -1.32 -10.61 -3.46
N ASP A 54 -1.72 -10.82 -2.21
CA ASP A 54 -2.60 -11.94 -1.81
C ASP A 54 -4.08 -11.70 -2.17
N ARG A 55 -4.44 -10.47 -2.54
CA ARG A 55 -5.80 -10.07 -2.92
C ARG A 55 -5.99 -9.96 -4.44
N LEU A 56 -4.92 -10.04 -5.23
CA LEU A 56 -5.00 -10.06 -6.68
C LEU A 56 -5.56 -11.41 -7.15
N THR A 57 -6.87 -11.49 -7.34
CA THR A 57 -7.56 -12.68 -7.87
C THR A 57 -8.23 -12.37 -9.21
N GLU A 58 -8.56 -13.40 -9.99
CA GLU A 58 -9.33 -13.22 -11.24
C GLU A 58 -10.73 -12.64 -11.00
N ALA A 59 -11.35 -12.95 -9.85
CA ALA A 59 -12.65 -12.40 -9.47
C ALA A 59 -12.56 -10.89 -9.23
N GLU A 60 -11.55 -10.44 -8.49
CA GLU A 60 -11.28 -9.01 -8.28
C GLU A 60 -10.92 -8.32 -9.59
N PHE A 61 -10.19 -8.99 -10.49
CA PHE A 61 -9.88 -8.44 -11.81
C PHE A 61 -11.16 -8.24 -12.65
N ALA A 62 -12.08 -9.20 -12.64
CA ALA A 62 -13.35 -9.07 -13.33
C ALA A 62 -14.22 -7.94 -12.73
N HIS A 63 -14.25 -7.82 -11.40
CA HIS A 63 -14.95 -6.74 -10.71
C HIS A 63 -14.35 -5.37 -11.09
N TRP A 64 -13.03 -5.23 -11.01
CA TRP A 64 -12.29 -4.04 -11.41
C TRP A 64 -12.57 -3.65 -12.86
N LEU A 65 -12.48 -4.60 -13.80
CA LEU A 65 -12.78 -4.40 -15.22
C LEU A 65 -14.18 -3.85 -15.45
N GLY A 66 -15.18 -4.33 -14.70
CA GLY A 66 -16.57 -3.88 -14.79
C GLY A 66 -16.77 -2.41 -14.41
N GLY A 67 -15.87 -1.85 -13.60
CA GLY A 67 -15.88 -0.43 -13.21
C GLY A 67 -15.12 0.50 -14.15
N LEU A 68 -14.40 -0.02 -15.15
CA LEU A 68 -13.56 0.80 -16.04
C LEU A 68 -14.37 1.42 -17.18
N PRO A 69 -13.96 2.60 -17.69
CA PRO A 69 -14.46 3.13 -18.95
C PRO A 69 -14.24 2.14 -20.10
N LEU A 70 -15.22 2.02 -21.02
CA LEU A 70 -15.27 0.98 -22.05
C LEU A 70 -13.95 0.76 -22.82
N ARG A 71 -13.27 1.84 -23.24
CA ARG A 71 -11.99 1.72 -23.95
C ARG A 71 -10.88 1.11 -23.08
N MET A 72 -10.84 1.47 -21.80
CA MET A 72 -9.85 0.96 -20.86
C MET A 72 -10.19 -0.47 -20.44
N GLN A 73 -11.47 -0.78 -20.27
CA GLN A 73 -11.95 -2.15 -20.06
C GLN A 73 -11.50 -3.07 -21.21
N GLN A 74 -11.71 -2.68 -22.46
CA GLN A 74 -11.28 -3.45 -23.63
C GLN A 74 -9.76 -3.67 -23.66
N ALA A 75 -8.99 -2.61 -23.39
CA ALA A 75 -7.53 -2.69 -23.35
C ALA A 75 -7.03 -3.63 -22.24
N MET A 76 -7.59 -3.51 -21.03
CA MET A 76 -7.20 -4.33 -19.88
C MET A 76 -7.69 -5.78 -20.00
N ALA A 77 -8.89 -6.01 -20.55
CA ALA A 77 -9.38 -7.35 -20.85
C ALA A 77 -8.48 -8.06 -21.87
N THR A 78 -8.04 -7.34 -22.92
CA THR A 78 -7.09 -7.87 -23.91
C THR A 78 -5.72 -8.18 -23.29
N ALA A 79 -5.22 -7.31 -22.42
CA ALA A 79 -3.94 -7.52 -21.73
C ALA A 79 -3.99 -8.70 -20.74
N GLY A 80 -5.15 -8.96 -20.14
CA GLY A 80 -5.40 -10.08 -19.26
C GLY A 80 -4.95 -9.87 -17.81
N PHE A 81 -5.37 -10.80 -16.96
CA PHE A 81 -5.15 -10.76 -15.51
C PHE A 81 -3.68 -10.65 -15.13
N GLU A 82 -2.82 -11.52 -15.67
CA GLU A 82 -1.40 -11.57 -15.30
C GLU A 82 -0.67 -10.25 -15.57
N ALA A 83 -0.96 -9.58 -16.70
CA ALA A 83 -0.42 -8.25 -16.97
C ALA A 83 -0.93 -7.21 -15.95
N ALA A 84 -2.22 -7.28 -15.63
CA ALA A 84 -2.86 -6.38 -14.68
C ALA A 84 -2.35 -6.53 -13.24
N ARG A 85 -1.76 -7.67 -12.84
CA ARG A 85 -1.19 -7.87 -11.48
C ARG A 85 -0.09 -6.87 -11.12
N SER A 86 0.54 -6.24 -12.11
CA SER A 86 1.53 -5.18 -11.92
C SER A 86 0.92 -3.77 -11.94
N SER A 87 -0.35 -3.63 -12.32
CA SER A 87 -1.05 -2.35 -12.41
C SER A 87 -1.28 -1.75 -11.02
N TRP A 88 -0.83 -0.51 -10.85
CA TRP A 88 -1.12 0.28 -9.66
C TRP A 88 -2.62 0.49 -9.43
N ALA A 89 -3.38 0.71 -10.49
CA ALA A 89 -4.82 0.92 -10.40
C ALA A 89 -5.54 -0.34 -9.90
N PHE A 90 -5.14 -1.51 -10.37
CA PHE A 90 -5.74 -2.77 -9.93
C PHE A 90 -5.31 -3.13 -8.49
N ARG A 91 -4.03 -2.98 -8.15
CA ARG A 91 -3.53 -3.18 -6.78
C ARG A 91 -4.19 -2.26 -5.77
N ARG A 92 -4.51 -1.04 -6.17
CA ARG A 92 -5.26 -0.10 -5.34
C ARG A 92 -6.70 -0.55 -5.14
N HIS A 93 -7.38 -0.99 -6.21
CA HIS A 93 -8.77 -1.45 -6.15
C HIS A 93 -8.98 -2.57 -5.12
N VAL A 94 -8.07 -3.56 -5.05
CA VAL A 94 -8.19 -4.69 -4.10
C VAL A 94 -7.90 -4.32 -2.63
N LEU A 95 -7.50 -3.08 -2.37
CA LEU A 95 -7.20 -2.57 -1.03
C LEU A 95 -8.25 -1.59 -0.51
N GLU A 96 -9.16 -1.10 -1.36
CA GLU A 96 -10.27 -0.20 -1.01
C GLU A 96 -11.53 -1.02 -0.65
#